data_AF-A0A359KMV6-F1
#
_entry.id   AF-A0A359KMV6-F1
#
_cell.length_a   1.000
_cell.length_b   1.000
_cell.length_c   1.000
_cell.angle_alpha   90.00
_cell.angle_beta   90.00
_cell.angle_gamma   90.00
#
_symmetry.space_group_name_H-M   'P 1'
#
loop_
_entity.id
_entity.type
_entity.pdbx_description
1 polymer ?
#
loop_
_entity_poly.entity_id
_entity_poly.type
_entity_poly.pdbx_seq_one_letter_code
_entity_poly.pdbx_strand_id
1 'polypeptide(L)'
;MIPHTDPVEPTQSAAYPHLVDRAVACIEEHGGVIDEILLIARVFGNATNITLWRPLLREILEDHPAVRLRPDGHWTTRSTQKMAA
;
A
#
# COMPACT_ATOMS: atom_id res chain seq x y z
N MET A 1 -4.60 -20.54 36.24
CA MET A 1 -3.77 -19.47 35.64
C MET A 1 -3.73 -19.71 34.14
N ILE A 2 -4.54 -18.97 33.39
CA ILE A 2 -4.45 -18.96 31.92
C ILE A 2 -3.54 -17.77 31.59
N PRO A 3 -2.46 -17.93 30.82
CA PRO A 3 -1.71 -16.77 30.37
C PRO A 3 -2.66 -15.93 29.51
N HIS A 4 -2.90 -14.69 29.92
CA HIS A 4 -3.47 -13.68 29.05
C HIS A 4 -2.55 -13.57 27.84
N THR A 5 -2.96 -14.15 26.72
CA THR A 5 -2.45 -13.71 25.43
C THR A 5 -2.83 -12.24 25.34
N ASP A 6 -1.83 -11.38 25.48
CA ASP A 6 -1.94 -9.96 25.16
C ASP A 6 -2.70 -9.86 23.83
N PRO A 7 -3.84 -9.15 23.76
CA PRO A 7 -4.38 -8.82 22.46
C PRO A 7 -3.33 -7.92 21.84
N VAL A 8 -2.52 -8.47 20.94
CA VAL A 8 -1.75 -7.67 20.00
C VAL A 8 -2.80 -6.80 19.31
N GLU A 9 -3.00 -5.58 19.82
CA GLU A 9 -3.78 -4.58 19.12
C GLU A 9 -3.11 -4.51 17.76
N PRO A 10 -3.77 -4.92 16.67
CA PRO A 10 -3.17 -4.76 15.38
C PRO A 10 -3.13 -3.26 15.18
N THR A 11 -1.97 -2.64 15.43
CA THR A 11 -1.64 -1.32 14.92
C THR A 11 -2.09 -1.35 13.47
N GLN A 12 -3.14 -0.61 13.11
CA GLN A 12 -3.95 -0.87 11.91
C GLN A 12 -3.13 -0.94 10.61
N SER A 13 -1.96 -0.29 10.61
CA SER A 13 -0.91 -0.36 9.58
C SER A 13 -0.41 -1.79 9.30
N ALA A 14 -0.34 -2.66 10.32
CA ALA A 14 0.04 -4.07 10.20
C ALA A 14 -1.14 -5.02 9.88
N ALA A 15 -2.38 -4.51 9.85
CA ALA A 15 -3.57 -5.36 9.72
C ALA A 15 -3.87 -5.81 8.27
N TYR A 16 -3.24 -5.20 7.26
CA TYR A 16 -3.58 -5.41 5.86
C TYR A 16 -2.42 -5.88 4.96
N PRO A 17 -1.73 -6.99 5.31
CA PRO A 17 -0.62 -7.50 4.49
C PRO A 17 -1.04 -7.87 3.06
N HIS A 18 -2.29 -8.30 2.87
CA HIS A 18 -2.85 -8.62 1.56
C HIS A 18 -3.08 -7.38 0.68
N LEU A 19 -3.34 -6.20 1.27
CA LEU A 19 -3.48 -4.94 0.51
C LEU A 19 -2.12 -4.44 0.03
N VAL A 20 -1.09 -4.58 0.88
CA VAL A 20 0.29 -4.25 0.52
C VAL A 20 0.76 -5.15 -0.62
N ASP A 21 0.59 -6.47 -0.51
CA ASP A 21 0.96 -7.43 -1.55
C ASP A 21 0.26 -7.11 -2.89
N ARG A 22 -1.06 -6.86 -2.84
CA ARG A 22 -1.85 -6.38 -3.99
C ARG A 22 -1.30 -5.09 -4.59
N ALA A 23 -0.94 -4.13 -3.75
CA ALA A 23 -0.43 -2.84 -4.20
C ALA A 23 0.92 -3.01 -4.90
N VAL A 24 1.85 -3.76 -4.28
CA VAL A 24 3.16 -4.09 -4.86
C VAL A 24 3.00 -4.79 -6.20
N ALA A 25 2.19 -5.85 -6.27
CA ALA A 25 1.92 -6.57 -7.51
C ALA A 25 1.33 -5.64 -8.58
N CYS A 26 0.37 -4.77 -8.23
CA CYS A 26 -0.20 -3.82 -9.17
C CYS A 26 0.81 -2.80 -9.69
N ILE A 27 1.70 -2.30 -8.83
CA ILE A 27 2.76 -1.37 -9.23
C ILE A 27 3.73 -2.08 -10.19
N GLU A 28 4.13 -3.31 -9.89
CA GLU A 28 5.05 -4.09 -10.74
C GLU A 28 4.43 -4.46 -12.09
N GLU A 29 3.17 -4.90 -12.11
CA GLU A 29 2.41 -5.18 -13.33
C GLU A 29 2.26 -3.93 -14.23
N HIS A 30 2.26 -2.73 -13.64
CA HIS A 30 2.17 -1.46 -14.38
C HIS A 30 3.54 -0.92 -14.84
N GLY A 31 4.58 -1.75 -14.81
CA GLY A 31 5.95 -1.34 -15.19
C GLY A 31 6.70 -0.61 -14.08
N GLY A 32 6.26 -0.77 -12.82
CA GLY A 32 6.93 -0.24 -11.65
C GLY A 32 6.49 1.15 -11.20
N VAL A 33 5.52 1.76 -11.87
CA VAL A 33 4.95 3.04 -11.47
C VAL A 33 3.47 3.06 -11.77
N ILE A 34 2.67 3.60 -10.87
CA ILE A 34 1.22 3.66 -11.05
C ILE A 34 0.64 4.89 -10.34
N ASP A 35 -0.39 5.49 -10.94
CA ASP A 35 -1.11 6.60 -10.32
C ASP A 35 -1.86 6.13 -9.06
N GLU A 36 -1.89 6.97 -8.03
CA GLU A 36 -2.58 6.68 -6.78
C GLU A 36 -4.06 6.35 -6.97
N ILE A 37 -4.79 7.06 -7.85
CA ILE A 37 -6.20 6.80 -8.12
C ILE A 37 -6.39 5.40 -8.69
N LEU A 38 -5.53 5.04 -9.65
CA LEU A 38 -5.59 3.74 -10.31
C LEU A 38 -5.20 2.63 -9.33
N LEU A 39 -4.18 2.86 -8.48
CA LEU A 39 -3.78 1.92 -7.44
C LEU A 39 -4.92 1.64 -6.46
N ILE A 40 -5.61 2.69 -5.98
CA ILE A 40 -6.79 2.55 -5.11
C ILE A 40 -7.84 1.66 -5.77
N ALA A 41 -8.21 1.94 -7.02
CA ALA A 41 -9.21 1.16 -7.73
C ALA A 41 -8.80 -0.32 -7.87
N ARG A 42 -7.51 -0.61 -8.04
CA ARG A 42 -6.97 -1.98 -8.21
C ARG A 42 -6.80 -2.74 -6.89
N VAL A 43 -6.38 -2.05 -5.83
CA VAL A 43 -6.15 -2.63 -4.49
C VAL A 43 -7.48 -2.88 -3.79
N PHE A 44 -8.38 -1.90 -3.77
CA PHE A 44 -9.69 -2.02 -3.12
C PHE A 44 -10.76 -2.64 -4.02
N GLY A 45 -10.49 -2.77 -5.32
CA GLY A 45 -11.45 -3.30 -6.31
C GLY A 45 -12.63 -2.35 -6.59
N ASN A 46 -12.65 -1.17 -5.96
CA ASN A 46 -13.71 -0.19 -6.13
C ASN A 46 -13.19 1.24 -5.91
N ALA A 47 -13.59 2.15 -6.81
CA ALA A 47 -13.24 3.56 -6.79
C ALA A 47 -14.35 4.46 -6.22
N THR A 48 -15.45 3.92 -5.68
CA THR A 48 -16.62 4.75 -5.28
C THR A 48 -16.29 5.82 -4.22
N ASN A 49 -15.28 5.60 -3.38
CA ASN A 49 -14.89 6.55 -2.33
C ASN A 49 -13.37 6.77 -2.26
N ILE A 50 -12.78 7.23 -3.37
CA ILE A 50 -11.35 7.58 -3.45
C ILE A 50 -10.93 8.50 -2.30
N THR A 51 -11.74 9.48 -1.92
CA THR A 51 -11.43 10.43 -0.83
C THR A 51 -11.24 9.74 0.52
N LEU A 52 -11.92 8.62 0.76
CA LEU A 52 -11.78 7.80 1.97
C LEU A 52 -10.61 6.82 1.85
N TRP A 53 -10.47 6.18 0.69
CA TRP A 53 -9.45 5.14 0.48
C TRP A 53 -8.05 5.70 0.31
N ARG A 54 -7.91 6.91 -0.22
CA ARG A 54 -6.62 7.59 -0.41
C ARG A 54 -5.82 7.73 0.90
N PRO A 55 -6.34 8.33 1.98
CA PRO A 55 -5.60 8.42 3.23
C PRO A 55 -5.32 7.05 3.85
N LEU A 56 -6.24 6.09 3.76
CA LEU A 56 -6.03 4.74 4.28
C LEU A 56 -4.92 4.01 3.52
N LEU A 57 -4.92 4.07 2.19
CA LEU A 57 -3.87 3.47 1.37
C LEU A 57 -2.51 4.08 1.70
N ARG A 58 -2.45 5.41 1.84
CA ARG A 58 -1.21 6.10 2.24
C ARG A 58 -0.72 5.59 3.58
N GLU A 59 -1.57 5.52 4.60
CA GLU A 59 -1.16 5.02 5.92
C GLU A 59 -0.60 3.59 5.86
N ILE A 60 -1.23 2.70 5.09
CA ILE A 60 -0.79 1.31 4.93
C ILE A 60 0.52 1.20 4.15
N LEU A 61 0.67 1.99 3.09
CA LEU A 61 1.83 1.92 2.19
C LEU A 61 3.02 2.74 2.67
N GLU A 62 2.82 3.86 3.37
CA GLU A 62 3.90 4.69 3.93
C GLU A 62 4.69 3.95 5.01
N ASP A 63 4.04 3.03 5.74
CA ASP A 63 4.71 2.16 6.71
C ASP A 63 5.59 1.09 6.04
N HIS A 64 5.34 0.78 4.76
CA HIS A 64 5.95 -0.36 4.09
C HIS A 64 7.17 0.01 3.22
N PRO A 65 8.39 -0.51 3.51
CA PRO A 65 9.63 -0.09 2.85
C PRO A 65 9.76 -0.56 1.39
N ALA A 66 8.85 -1.41 0.91
CA ALA A 66 8.85 -1.90 -0.47
C ALA A 66 8.24 -0.91 -1.46
N VAL A 67 7.42 0.03 -1.00
CA VAL A 67 6.71 1.01 -1.84
C VAL A 67 7.04 2.42 -1.39
N ARG A 68 6.89 3.39 -2.30
CA ARG A 68 7.13 4.79 -1.98
C ARG A 68 6.25 5.69 -2.84
N LEU A 69 5.68 6.70 -2.22
CA LEU A 69 4.98 7.77 -2.92
C LEU A 69 6.00 8.77 -3.50
N ARG A 70 5.91 9.03 -4.80
CA ARG A 70 6.68 10.06 -5.49
C ARG A 70 5.99 11.43 -5.33
N PRO A 71 6.77 12.53 -5.39
CA PRO A 71 6.20 13.89 -5.38
C PRO A 71 5.26 14.14 -6.57
N ASP A 72 5.41 13.37 -7.66
CA ASP A 72 4.55 13.39 -8.84
C ASP A 72 3.15 12.77 -8.61
N GLY A 73 2.84 12.30 -7.39
CA GLY A 73 1.56 11.64 -7.06
C GLY A 73 1.48 10.16 -7.49
N HIS A 74 2.59 9.58 -7.92
CA HIS A 74 2.66 8.20 -8.37
C HIS A 74 3.31 7.30 -7.32
N TRP A 75 2.83 6.07 -7.20
CA TRP A 75 3.43 5.03 -6.39
C TRP A 75 4.44 4.23 -7.19
N THR A 76 5.56 3.89 -6.55
CA THR A 76 6.59 3.04 -7.14
C THR A 76 7.11 2.04 -6.12
N THR A 77 7.63 0.90 -6.57
CA THR A 77 8.31 -0.07 -5.69
C THR A 77 9.81 0.20 -5.63
N ARG A 78 10.48 -0.36 -4.61
CA ARG A 78 11.94 -0.30 -4.49
C ARG A 78 12.66 -1.00 -5.65
N SER A 79 12.06 -2.05 -6.23
CA SER A 79 12.60 -2.81 -7.37
C SER A 79 12.83 -1.92 -8.60
N THR A 80 11.89 -1.01 -8.85
CA THR A 80 11.85 -0.11 -10.02
C THR A 80 12.74 1.11 -9.81
N GLN A 81 12.85 1.59 -8.57
CA GLN A 81 13.77 2.69 -8.23
C GLN A 81 15.23 2.33 -8.53
N LYS A 82 15.60 1.05 -8.53
CA LYS A 82 16.96 0.61 -8.93
C LYS A 82 17.28 0.80 -10.41
N MET A 83 16.32 1.05 -11.28
CA MET A 83 16.57 1.26 -12.72
C MET A 83 16.64 2.74 -13.13
N ALA A 84 16.37 3.66 -12.21
CA ALA A 84 16.34 5.10 -12.46
C ALA A 84 17.47 5.89 -11.77
N ALA A 85 18.55 5.22 -11.34
CA ALA A 85 19.72 5.82 -10.71
C ALA A 85 20.90 5.90 -11.68
#